data_AF-A0AAD5AIC6-F1
#
_entry.id   AF-A0AAD5AIC6-F1
#
_cell.length_a   1.000
_cell.length_b   1.000
_cell.length_c   1.000
_cell.angle_alpha   90.00
_cell.angle_beta   90.00
_cell.angle_gamma   90.00
#
_symmetry.space_group_name_H-M   'P 1'
#
loop_
_entity.id
_entity.type
_entity.pdbx_description
1 polymer ?
#
loop_
_entity_poly.entity_id
_entity_poly.type
_entity_poly.pdbx_seq_one_letter_code
_entity_poly.pdbx_strand_id
1 'polypeptide(L)'
;GYLCPNEFIATQGPLPGTVADFWRMIWETRTKTIAMLTQCFEKGRIRCHQYWPEDNKPVSVFGDIVITKLTEDVRPDWTVRALRVEKVS
;
A
#
# COMPACT_ATOMS: atom_id res chain seq x y z
N GLY A 1 -19.10 -1.01 6.29
CA GLY A 1 -19.61 -2.36 6.11
C GLY A 1 -20.94 -2.46 6.80
N TYR A 2 -21.50 -3.66 6.86
CA TYR A 2 -22.90 -3.99 7.16
C TYR A 2 -23.56 -3.17 8.30
N LEU A 3 -22.80 -2.68 9.30
CA LEU A 3 -23.30 -1.85 10.42
C LEU A 3 -22.64 -0.46 10.54
N CYS A 4 -21.61 -0.17 9.74
CA CYS A 4 -20.81 1.05 9.80
C CYS A 4 -20.72 1.69 8.40
N PRO A 5 -21.42 2.81 8.13
CA PRO A 5 -21.25 3.55 6.88
C PRO A 5 -19.77 3.92 6.67
N ASN A 6 -19.27 3.85 5.43
CA ASN A 6 -17.90 4.23 5.03
C ASN A 6 -16.74 3.47 5.70
N GLU A 7 -16.95 2.23 6.15
CA GLU A 7 -15.88 1.40 6.75
C GLU A 7 -14.78 0.97 5.76
N PHE A 8 -15.08 0.96 4.45
CA PHE A 8 -14.15 0.50 3.42
C PHE A 8 -14.00 1.55 2.33
N ILE A 9 -12.78 1.66 1.81
CA ILE A 9 -12.45 2.40 0.60
C ILE A 9 -12.06 1.37 -0.45
N ALA A 10 -12.86 1.26 -1.52
CA ALA A 10 -12.51 0.48 -2.70
C ALA A 10 -11.80 1.40 -3.70
N THR A 11 -10.60 1.01 -4.13
CA THR A 11 -9.81 1.78 -5.10
C THR A 11 -9.08 0.85 -6.06
N GLN A 12 -8.64 1.39 -7.19
CA GLN A 12 -7.73 0.68 -8.09
C GLN A 12 -6.33 0.52 -7.47
N GLY A 13 -5.58 -0.48 -7.93
CA GLY A 13 -4.15 -0.55 -7.61
C GLY A 13 -3.42 0.70 -8.11
N PRO A 14 -2.49 1.28 -7.35
CA PRO A 14 -1.76 2.47 -7.79
C PRO A 14 -0.99 2.21 -9.09
N LEU A 15 -1.04 3.20 -9.97
CA LEU A 15 -0.20 3.31 -11.17
C LEU A 15 1.14 3.98 -10.80
N PRO A 16 2.21 3.84 -11.62
CA PRO A 16 3.52 4.43 -11.32
C PRO A 16 3.48 5.93 -10.97
N GLY A 17 2.62 6.71 -11.64
CA GLY A 17 2.46 8.14 -11.39
C GLY A 17 1.54 8.52 -10.23
N THR A 18 0.92 7.55 -9.56
CA THR A 18 -0.16 7.79 -8.55
C THR A 18 0.15 7.17 -7.18
N VAL A 19 1.34 6.63 -6.98
CA VAL A 19 1.73 6.00 -5.70
C VAL A 19 1.71 7.01 -4.55
N ALA A 20 2.16 8.25 -4.81
CA ALA A 20 2.11 9.32 -3.82
C ALA A 20 0.67 9.71 -3.45
N ASP A 21 -0.23 9.79 -4.44
CA ASP A 21 -1.65 10.08 -4.19
C ASP A 21 -2.32 8.96 -3.39
N PHE A 22 -1.96 7.70 -3.66
CA PHE A 22 -2.44 6.54 -2.90
C PHE A 22 -2.04 6.63 -1.42
N TRP A 23 -0.77 6.96 -1.12
CA TRP A 23 -0.33 7.14 0.27
C TRP A 23 -0.93 8.37 0.94
N ARG A 24 -1.11 9.47 0.20
CA ARG A 24 -1.82 10.66 0.71
C ARG A 24 -3.25 10.30 1.13
N MET A 25 -3.99 9.57 0.29
CA MET A 25 -5.33 9.07 0.62
C MET A 25 -5.32 8.21 1.90
N ILE A 26 -4.38 7.27 2.03
CA ILE A 26 -4.27 6.42 3.23
C ILE A 26 -4.04 7.25 4.49
N TRP A 27 -3.12 8.23 4.41
CA TRP A 27 -2.80 9.10 5.53
C TRP A 27 -3.99 9.97 5.95
N GLU A 28 -4.63 10.66 4.99
CA GLU A 28 -5.76 11.56 5.23
C GLU A 28 -6.99 10.82 5.78
N THR A 29 -7.24 9.60 5.29
CA THR A 29 -8.36 8.75 5.75
C THR A 29 -8.04 7.97 7.02
N ARG A 30 -6.81 8.09 7.55
CA ARG A 30 -6.31 7.34 8.72
C ARG A 30 -6.49 5.82 8.56
N THR A 31 -6.33 5.33 7.33
CA THR A 31 -6.44 3.91 7.00
C THR A 31 -5.33 3.11 7.70
N LYS A 32 -5.71 2.07 8.44
CA LYS A 32 -4.76 1.21 9.20
C LYS A 32 -4.44 -0.12 8.51
N THR A 33 -5.25 -0.51 7.54
CA THR A 33 -5.15 -1.83 6.89
C THR A 33 -5.43 -1.66 5.40
N ILE A 34 -4.56 -2.25 4.57
CA ILE A 34 -4.69 -2.27 3.12
C ILE A 34 -4.80 -3.74 2.72
N ALA A 35 -5.90 -4.12 2.08
CA ALA A 35 -6.09 -5.45 1.52
C ALA A 35 -5.85 -5.40 0.00
N MET A 36 -4.72 -5.96 -0.45
CA MET A 36 -4.41 -6.08 -1.87
C MET A 36 -4.89 -7.44 -2.38
N LEU A 37 -5.83 -7.43 -3.32
CA LEU A 37 -6.51 -8.64 -3.80
C LEU A 37 -5.93 -9.21 -5.11
N THR A 38 -4.96 -8.52 -5.72
CA THR A 38 -4.39 -8.88 -7.03
C THR A 38 -2.88 -8.95 -6.97
N GLN A 39 -2.27 -9.77 -7.81
CA GLN A 39 -0.82 -9.75 -8.02
C GLN A 39 -0.40 -8.46 -8.78
N CYS A 40 0.81 -7.95 -8.52
CA CYS A 40 1.31 -6.76 -9.22
C CYS A 40 1.40 -6.96 -10.74
N PHE A 41 1.60 -8.19 -11.18
CA PHE A 41 1.76 -8.57 -12.57
C PHE A 41 0.82 -9.72 -12.94
N GLU A 42 0.00 -9.52 -13.97
CA GLU A 42 -0.87 -10.57 -14.51
C GLU A 42 -0.86 -10.53 -16.04
N LYS A 43 -0.72 -11.71 -16.66
CA LYS A 43 -0.82 -11.88 -18.13
C LYS A 43 0.04 -10.89 -18.94
N GLY A 44 1.25 -10.58 -18.45
CA GLY A 44 2.17 -9.68 -19.15
C GLY A 44 1.92 -8.18 -18.90
N ARG A 45 1.01 -7.80 -18.00
CA ARG A 45 0.68 -6.40 -17.69
C ARG A 45 0.82 -6.11 -16.20
N ILE A 46 1.39 -4.95 -15.88
CA ILE A 46 1.39 -4.42 -14.51
C ILE A 46 -0.04 -4.02 -14.16
N ARG A 47 -0.63 -4.70 -13.16
CA ARG A 47 -1.96 -4.40 -12.61
C ARG A 47 -1.89 -3.43 -11.44
N CYS A 48 -0.82 -3.51 -10.67
CA CYS A 48 -0.56 -2.66 -9.53
C CYS A 48 0.93 -2.37 -9.46
N HIS A 49 1.28 -1.10 -9.45
CA HIS A 49 2.65 -0.70 -9.16
C HIS A 49 2.93 -0.97 -7.68
N GLN A 50 4.15 -1.41 -7.38
CA GLN A 50 4.55 -1.64 -6.01
C GLN A 50 4.56 -0.31 -5.26
N TYR A 51 3.80 -0.23 -4.17
CA TYR A 51 3.63 0.98 -3.37
C TYR A 51 4.28 0.87 -1.99
N TRP A 52 5.05 -0.19 -1.73
CA TRP A 52 5.81 -0.38 -0.50
C TRP A 52 7.31 -0.55 -0.82
N PRO A 53 8.20 -0.45 0.17
CA PRO A 53 9.64 -0.53 -0.08
C PRO A 53 10.08 -1.83 -0.77
N GLU A 54 10.99 -1.70 -1.74
CA GLU A 54 11.65 -2.81 -2.43
C GLU A 54 12.39 -3.73 -1.44
N ASP A 55 12.59 -5.00 -1.78
CA ASP A 55 13.20 -5.97 -0.85
C ASP A 55 14.60 -5.58 -0.39
N ASN A 56 15.35 -4.89 -1.26
CA ASN A 56 16.70 -4.40 -0.97
C ASN A 56 16.72 -3.04 -0.26
N LYS A 57 15.55 -2.45 0.05
CA LYS A 57 15.43 -1.12 0.66
C LYS A 57 14.39 -1.15 1.78
N PRO A 58 14.78 -0.90 3.05
CA PRO A 58 13.81 -0.90 4.15
C PRO A 58 12.85 0.29 4.11
N VAL A 59 13.18 1.35 3.35
CA VAL A 59 12.46 2.62 3.34
C VAL A 59 12.20 3.08 1.90
N SER A 60 11.03 3.68 1.68
CA SER A 60 10.69 4.41 0.45
C SER A 60 9.93 5.69 0.79
N VAL A 61 10.17 6.74 0.01
CA VAL A 61 9.55 8.05 0.21
C VAL A 61 8.65 8.34 -0.98
N PHE A 62 7.39 8.71 -0.70
CA PHE A 62 6.40 9.05 -1.69
C PHE A 62 5.81 10.42 -1.34
N GLY A 63 6.29 11.47 -2.02
CA GLY A 63 5.96 12.85 -1.64
C GLY A 63 6.55 13.21 -0.28
N ASP A 64 5.71 13.65 0.65
CA ASP A 64 6.04 13.97 2.04
C ASP A 64 5.79 12.81 3.01
N ILE A 65 5.50 11.61 2.51
CA ILE A 65 5.23 10.41 3.32
C ILE A 65 6.38 9.42 3.18
N VAL A 66 6.91 8.99 4.33
CA VAL A 66 7.95 7.97 4.47
C VAL A 66 7.30 6.65 4.88
N ILE A 67 7.59 5.61 4.10
CA ILE A 67 7.12 4.24 4.35
C ILE A 67 8.31 3.38 4.72
N THR A 68 8.28 2.78 5.91
CA THR A 68 9.29 1.82 6.36
C THR A 68 8.66 0.42 6.44
N LYS A 69 9.26 -0.57 5.76
CA LYS A 69 8.87 -1.99 5.88
C LYS A 69 9.49 -2.55 7.15
N LEU A 70 8.67 -2.83 8.16
CA LEU A 70 9.12 -3.36 9.45
C LEU A 70 9.29 -4.88 9.40
N THR A 71 8.29 -5.58 8.85
CA THR A 71 8.31 -7.03 8.68
C THR A 71 7.61 -7.42 7.40
N GLU A 72 7.97 -8.61 6.90
CA GLU A 72 7.34 -9.27 5.78
C GLU A 72 7.23 -10.76 6.09
N ASP A 73 6.01 -11.27 6.13
CA ASP A 73 5.69 -12.66 6.37
C ASP A 73 5.03 -13.24 5.11
N VAL A 74 5.79 -14.02 4.35
CA VAL A 74 5.36 -14.66 3.11
C VAL A 74 4.72 -16.00 3.45
N ARG A 75 3.43 -16.15 3.13
CA ARG A 75 2.67 -17.39 3.29
C ARG A 75 2.31 -17.96 1.91
N PRO A 76 1.85 -19.22 1.82
CA PRO A 76 1.52 -19.85 0.55
C PRO A 76 0.50 -19.05 -0.29
N ASP A 77 -0.50 -18.46 0.37
CA ASP A 77 -1.64 -17.83 -0.30
C ASP A 77 -1.61 -16.29 -0.26
N TRP A 78 -0.85 -15.69 0.66
CA TRP A 78 -0.74 -14.23 0.78
C TRP A 78 0.54 -13.80 1.51
N THR A 79 0.85 -12.50 1.43
CA THR A 79 1.94 -11.88 2.18
C THR A 79 1.38 -10.85 3.16
N VAL A 80 1.84 -10.88 4.40
CA VAL A 80 1.54 -9.85 5.40
C VAL A 80 2.75 -8.95 5.55
N ARG A 81 2.55 -7.63 5.47
CA ARG A 81 3.60 -6.63 5.68
C ARG A 81 3.19 -5.67 6.79
N ALA A 82 4.07 -5.48 7.77
CA ALA A 82 3.92 -4.39 8.73
C ALA A 82 4.66 -3.16 8.21
N LEU A 83 3.93 -2.06 8.02
CA LEU A 83 4.46 -0.80 7.49
C LEU A 83 4.34 0.28 8.55
N ARG A 84 5.44 1.03 8.77
CA ARG A 84 5.40 2.30 9.48
C ARG A 84 5.23 3.42 8.46
N VAL A 85 4.25 4.29 8.70
CA VAL A 85 3.91 5.41 7.83
C VAL A 85 4.13 6.69 8.64
N GLU A 86 4.96 7.58 8.13
CA GLU A 86 5.34 8.83 8.78
C GLU A 86 5.24 9.97 7.78
N LYS A 87 4.76 11.14 8.20
CA LYS A 87 4.73 12.35 7.39
C LYS A 87 5.89 13.26 7.80
N VAL A 88 6.72 13.68 6.84
CA VAL A 88 7.81 14.62 7.09
C VAL A 88 7.21 16.01 7.25
N SER A 89 7.47 16.64 8.40
CA SER A 89 7.06 18.02 8.73
C SER A 89 8.04 19.04 8.20
#